data_AF-A0A9N9K7B8-F1
#
_entry.id   AF-A0A9N9K7B8-F1
#
_cell.length_a   1.000
_cell.length_b   1.000
_cell.length_c   1.000
_cell.angle_alpha   90.00
_cell.angle_beta   90.00
_cell.angle_gamma   90.00
#
_symmetry.space_group_name_H-M   'P 1'
#
loop_
_entity.id
_entity.type
_entity.pdbx_description
1 polymer ?
#
loop_
_entity_poly.entity_id
_entity_poly.type
_entity_poly.pdbx_seq_one_letter_code
_entity_poly.pdbx_strand_id
1 'polypeptide(L)'
;VVMYQHRVVVLLRREDLGVNPVAPAKPRRYRPGTVALREIRQYQKSTNLLLRKLPFSRVIAIELMEPDATVGYRWQSSAILALQE
;
A
#
# COMPACT_ATOMS: atom_id res chain seq x y z
N VAL A 1 -11.01 -45.25 -60.24
CA VAL A 1 -11.86 -44.31 -61.00
C VAL A 1 -12.53 -43.39 -59.99
N VAL A 2 -12.05 -42.14 -59.92
CA VAL A 2 -12.61 -40.90 -59.31
C VAL A 2 -13.62 -41.07 -58.16
N MET A 3 -13.48 -40.50 -56.96
CA MET A 3 -13.03 -39.18 -56.52
C MET A 3 -12.52 -39.34 -55.07
N TYR A 4 -11.29 -38.99 -54.72
CA TYR A 4 -10.89 -37.65 -54.28
C TYR A 4 -11.95 -36.89 -53.47
N GLN A 5 -11.47 -36.26 -52.39
CA GLN A 5 -12.12 -35.18 -51.65
C GLN A 5 -13.23 -35.62 -50.68
N HIS A 6 -12.84 -36.03 -49.48
CA HIS A 6 -12.84 -35.15 -48.28
C HIS A 6 -12.58 -36.01 -47.03
N ARG A 7 -11.70 -35.52 -46.14
CA ARG A 7 -11.40 -35.99 -44.77
C ARG A 7 -10.08 -36.72 -44.50
N VAL A 8 -9.08 -36.59 -45.37
CA VAL A 8 -7.66 -36.80 -44.99
C VAL A 8 -7.03 -35.47 -44.56
N VAL A 9 -7.60 -34.72 -43.60
CA VAL A 9 -6.96 -33.50 -43.07
C VAL A 9 -7.47 -33.11 -41.66
N VAL A 10 -7.42 -33.97 -40.63
CA VAL A 10 -7.53 -33.43 -39.24
C VAL A 10 -6.78 -34.29 -38.21
N LEU A 11 -5.56 -34.74 -38.51
CA LEU A 11 -4.71 -35.43 -37.50
C LEU A 11 -3.33 -34.81 -37.30
N LEU A 12 -2.99 -33.70 -37.94
CA LEU A 12 -1.73 -32.99 -37.69
C LEU A 12 -1.95 -31.48 -37.79
N ARG A 13 -1.25 -30.75 -36.90
CA ARG A 13 -1.16 -29.28 -36.77
C ARG A 13 -2.07 -28.65 -35.70
N ARG A 14 -1.74 -28.94 -34.43
CA ARG A 14 -2.05 -28.11 -33.25
C ARG A 14 -0.78 -27.46 -32.68
N GLU A 15 0.20 -27.21 -33.54
CA GLU A 15 1.27 -26.22 -33.34
C GLU A 15 0.76 -25.04 -34.19
N ASP A 16 0.28 -23.92 -33.65
CA ASP A 16 1.07 -22.67 -33.53
C ASP A 16 0.25 -21.55 -32.85
N LEU A 17 -0.46 -21.80 -31.73
CA LEU A 17 -0.95 -20.68 -30.91
C LEU A 17 0.17 -20.25 -29.97
N GLY A 18 1.12 -19.48 -30.54
CA GLY A 18 2.24 -18.83 -29.88
C GLY A 18 1.80 -17.78 -28.86
N VAL A 19 1.10 -18.20 -27.81
CA VAL A 19 1.06 -17.46 -26.56
C VAL A 19 2.42 -17.67 -25.91
N ASN A 20 3.38 -16.83 -26.28
CA ASN A 20 4.60 -16.68 -25.50
C ASN A 20 4.15 -16.30 -24.07
N PRO A 21 4.45 -17.09 -23.03
CA PRO A 21 4.30 -16.60 -21.67
C PRO A 21 5.23 -15.39 -21.56
N VAL A 22 4.66 -14.18 -21.47
CA VAL A 22 5.43 -12.97 -21.21
C VAL A 22 6.23 -13.25 -19.95
N ALA A 23 7.55 -13.42 -20.12
CA ALA A 23 8.45 -13.62 -19.00
C ALA A 23 8.15 -12.53 -17.96
N PRO A 24 8.06 -12.87 -16.66
CA PRO A 24 7.65 -11.90 -15.65
C PRO A 24 8.57 -10.69 -15.73
N ALA A 25 8.00 -9.54 -16.10
CA ALA A 25 8.75 -8.30 -16.24
C ALA A 25 9.45 -8.02 -14.91
N LYS A 26 10.75 -7.71 -14.99
CA LYS A 26 11.55 -7.45 -13.79
C LYS A 26 10.90 -6.33 -12.96
N PRO A 27 10.77 -6.49 -11.63
CA PRO A 27 10.08 -5.50 -10.81
C PRO A 27 10.74 -4.13 -10.96
N ARG A 28 9.95 -3.12 -11.33
CA ARG A 28 10.45 -1.77 -11.56
C ARG A 28 10.87 -1.15 -10.23
N ARG A 29 12.16 -0.85 -10.07
CA ARG A 29 12.70 -0.16 -8.90
C ARG A 29 12.83 1.34 -9.17
N TYR A 30 12.36 2.16 -8.23
CA TYR A 30 12.56 3.60 -8.27
C TYR A 30 14.02 3.96 -7.96
N ARG A 31 14.53 5.02 -8.59
CA ARG A 31 15.85 5.58 -8.24
C ARG A 31 15.81 6.11 -6.80
N PRO A 32 16.92 6.03 -6.04
CA PRO A 32 17.00 6.64 -4.71
C PRO A 32 16.57 8.11 -4.77
N GLY A 33 15.84 8.58 -3.76
CA GLY A 33 15.27 9.93 -3.71
C GLY A 33 13.94 10.11 -4.46
N THR A 34 13.60 9.27 -5.44
CA THR A 34 12.33 9.44 -6.20
C THR A 34 11.10 9.28 -5.30
N VAL A 35 11.11 8.27 -4.42
CA VAL A 35 10.01 8.00 -3.49
C VAL A 35 9.97 9.06 -2.39
N ALA A 36 11.13 9.47 -1.86
CA ALA A 36 11.22 10.50 -0.83
C ALA A 36 10.67 11.85 -1.32
N LEU A 37 11.05 12.30 -2.53
CA LEU A 37 10.50 13.54 -3.10
C LEU A 37 8.99 13.48 -3.33
N ARG A 38 8.46 12.29 -3.68
CA ARG A 38 7.02 12.09 -3.80
C ARG A 38 6.32 12.19 -2.46
N GLU A 39 6.87 11.58 -1.41
CA GLU A 39 6.34 11.65 -0.05
C GLU A 39 6.40 13.08 0.51
N ILE A 40 7.50 13.81 0.31
CA ILE A 40 7.62 15.22 0.71
C ILE A 40 6.51 16.06 0.06
N ARG A 41 6.33 15.94 -1.26
CA ARG A 41 5.27 16.67 -1.98
C ARG A 41 3.88 16.27 -1.49
N GLN A 42 3.67 15.00 -1.14
CA GLN A 42 2.40 14.52 -0.60
C GLN A 42 2.12 15.12 0.78
N TYR A 43 3.08 15.07 1.71
CA TYR A 43 2.92 15.60 3.05
C TYR A 43 2.88 17.13 3.11
N GLN A 44 3.51 17.83 2.16
CA GLN A 44 3.39 19.28 2.05
C GLN A 44 2.04 19.73 1.45
N LYS A 45 1.34 18.85 0.71
CA LYS A 45 0.04 19.16 0.11
C LYS A 45 -1.12 19.04 1.10
N SER A 46 -0.98 18.19 2.13
CA SER A 46 -2.02 17.94 3.12
C SER A 46 -1.53 18.25 4.53
N THR A 47 -2.40 18.70 5.42
CA THR A 47 -2.06 18.97 6.83
C THR A 47 -2.50 17.84 7.75
N ASN A 48 -2.47 16.59 7.28
CA ASN A 48 -2.87 15.46 8.11
C ASN A 48 -1.82 15.16 9.18
N LEU A 49 -2.28 14.81 10.37
CA LEU A 49 -1.44 14.32 11.44
C LEU A 49 -0.60 13.11 10.98
N LEU A 50 0.73 13.21 11.15
CA LEU A 50 1.66 12.15 10.77
C LEU A 50 1.79 11.05 11.84
N LEU A 51 1.55 11.40 13.11
CA LEU A 51 1.57 10.46 14.22
C LEU A 51 0.18 9.84 14.42
N ARG A 52 0.17 8.54 14.74
CA ARG A 52 -1.08 7.82 15.03
C ARG A 52 -1.66 8.32 16.36
N LYS A 53 -2.97 8.55 16.40
CA LYS A 53 -3.69 9.12 17.55
C LYS A 53 -3.54 8.30 18.85
N LEU A 54 -3.69 6.97 18.78
CA LEU A 54 -3.63 6.11 19.97
C LEU A 54 -2.27 6.11 20.67
N PRO A 55 -1.13 5.81 20.00
CA PRO A 55 0.17 5.84 20.66
C PRO A 55 0.51 7.25 21.18
N PHE A 56 0.14 8.31 20.45
CA PHE A 56 0.33 9.68 20.92
C PHE A 56 -0.46 9.97 22.21
N SER A 57 -1.74 9.56 22.26
CA SER A 57 -2.56 9.73 23.48
C SER A 57 -2.01 8.96 24.70
N ARG A 58 -1.38 7.79 24.47
CA ARG A 58 -0.76 7.01 25.55
C ARG A 58 0.47 7.70 26.12
N VAL A 59 1.29 8.31 25.26
CA VAL A 59 2.46 9.09 25.69
C VAL A 59 2.01 10.28 26.53
N ILE A 60 0.99 11.02 26.09
CA ILE A 60 0.41 12.13 26.87
C ILE A 60 -0.06 11.67 28.24
N ALA A 61 -0.79 10.54 28.29
CA ALA A 61 -1.28 10.00 29.55
C ALA A 61 -0.14 9.60 30.50
N ILE A 62 0.95 9.00 30.00
CA ILE A 62 2.08 8.60 30.84
C ILE A 62 2.86 9.82 31.34
N GLU A 63 3.11 10.80 30.47
CA GLU A 63 3.98 11.94 30.81
C GLU A 63 3.30 12.94 31.74
N LEU A 64 1.98 13.11 31.62
CA LEU A 64 1.23 14.13 32.36
C LEU A 64 0.46 13.57 33.57
N MET A 65 0.39 12.25 33.74
CA MET A 65 -0.16 11.65 34.96
C MET A 65 0.91 11.62 36.05
N GLU A 66 0.64 12.27 37.17
CA GLU A 66 1.45 12.07 38.37
C GLU A 66 1.26 10.64 38.90
N PRO A 67 2.35 9.95 39.29
CA PRO A 67 2.30 8.56 39.74
C PRO A 67 1.45 8.35 41.00
N ASP A 68 1.31 9.38 41.83
CA ASP A 68 0.59 9.32 43.11
C ASP A 68 -0.77 10.05 43.08
N ALA A 69 -1.27 10.38 41.88
CA ALA A 69 -2.55 11.05 41.74
C ALA A 69 -3.69 10.15 42.26
N THR A 70 -4.25 10.53 43.41
CA THR A 70 -5.37 9.82 44.09
C THR A 70 -6.69 9.92 43.32
N VAL A 71 -6.79 10.85 42.37
CA VAL A 71 -7.95 11.05 41.50
C VAL A 71 -7.51 10.86 40.05
N GLY A 72 -8.17 9.94 39.33
CA GLY A 72 -7.85 9.67 37.93
C GLY A 72 -8.16 10.87 37.02
N TYR A 73 -7.16 11.34 36.27
CA TYR A 73 -7.34 12.37 35.26
C TYR A 73 -8.19 11.87 34.09
N ARG A 74 -9.15 12.68 33.64
CA ARG A 74 -9.92 12.46 32.42
C ARG A 74 -9.50 13.47 31.36
N TRP A 75 -9.25 12.99 30.15
CA TRP A 75 -8.80 13.81 29.04
C TRP A 75 -9.95 14.11 28.08
N GLN A 76 -10.05 15.36 27.66
CA GLN A 76 -10.92 15.75 26.56
C GLN A 76 -10.28 15.33 25.23
N SER A 77 -11.08 14.77 24.31
CA SER A 77 -10.59 14.33 23.00
C SER A 77 -10.02 15.49 22.16
N SER A 78 -10.61 16.68 22.24
CA SER A 78 -10.10 17.88 21.57
C SER A 78 -8.78 18.38 22.17
N ALA A 79 -8.57 18.23 23.48
CA ALA A 79 -7.31 18.61 24.12
C ALA A 79 -6.15 17.73 23.64
N ILE A 80 -6.38 16.41 23.51
CA ILE A 80 -5.37 15.48 22.97
C ILE A 80 -5.03 15.85 21.51
N LEU A 81 -6.01 16.23 20.71
CA LEU A 81 -5.78 16.68 19.33
C LEU A 81 -5.01 18.01 19.30
N ALA A 82 -5.38 18.98 20.14
CA ALA A 82 -4.70 20.27 20.21
C ALA A 82 -3.23 20.18 20.69
N LEU A 83 -2.88 19.15 21.47
CA LEU A 83 -1.49 18.86 21.83
C LEU A 83 -0.69 18.29 20.65
N GLN A 84 -1.35 17.78 19.62
CA GLN A 84 -0.73 17.16 18.45
C GLN A 84 -0.64 18.08 17.23
N GLU A 85 -1.68 18.91 17.02
CA GLU A 85 -1.74 19.93 15.96
C GLU A 85 -0.66 21.01 16.14
#